data_AF-A0A1M7IRL1-F1
#
_entry.id   AF-A0A1M7IRL1-F1
#
_cell.length_a   1.000
_cell.length_b   1.000
_cell.length_c   1.000
_cell.angle_alpha   90.00
_cell.angle_beta   90.00
_cell.angle_gamma   90.00
#
_symmetry.space_group_name_H-M   'P 1'
#
loop_
_entity.id
_entity.type
_entity.pdbx_description
1 polymer ?
#
loop_
_entity_poly.entity_id
_entity_poly.type
_entity_poly.pdbx_seq_one_letter_code
_entity_poly.pdbx_strand_id
1 'polypeptide(L)'
;MKKETGNGKKKVKNEIDYYETNYWLKTYLEYKHTQKGVSFMYQSQETLCPKCGSSDLGKGKQNGYAALHPVNKMSFGSDVEYIICTKCGYIIEGYVKKPEKFRGTMY
;
A
#
# COMPACT_ATOMS: atom_id res chain seq x y z
N MET A 1 -10.74 56.69 -13.76
CA MET A 1 -11.22 55.41 -13.19
C MET A 1 -11.01 54.30 -14.21
N LYS A 2 -10.49 53.16 -13.75
CA LYS A 2 -10.11 51.92 -14.49
C LYS A 2 -11.28 51.38 -15.34
N LYS A 3 -11.11 50.59 -16.41
CA LYS A 3 -10.47 49.25 -16.57
C LYS A 3 -10.25 48.98 -18.07
N GLU A 4 -9.07 48.55 -18.55
CA GLU A 4 -8.52 47.18 -18.63
C GLU A 4 -9.30 46.18 -19.50
N THR A 5 -8.82 45.99 -20.74
CA THR A 5 -8.74 44.67 -21.42
C THR A 5 -7.46 44.67 -22.27
N GLY A 6 -6.47 43.87 -21.85
CA GLY A 6 -5.18 43.78 -22.55
C GLY A 6 -4.64 42.36 -22.43
N ASN A 7 -4.77 41.61 -23.51
CA ASN A 7 -4.22 40.27 -23.72
C ASN A 7 -2.68 40.35 -23.65
N GLY A 8 -2.14 40.22 -22.45
CA GLY A 8 -0.72 40.38 -22.15
C GLY A 8 0.01 39.04 -22.22
N LYS A 9 0.69 38.80 -23.35
CA LYS A 9 1.78 37.82 -23.47
C LYS A 9 2.75 38.00 -22.29
N LYS A 10 2.72 37.09 -21.31
CA LYS A 10 3.76 37.07 -20.27
C LYS A 10 5.03 36.47 -20.87
N LYS A 11 5.92 37.38 -21.27
CA LYS A 11 7.33 37.15 -21.61
C LYS A 11 7.99 36.25 -20.55
N VAL A 12 8.51 35.12 -20.99
CA VAL A 12 9.47 34.30 -20.23
C VAL A 12 10.67 35.18 -19.94
N LYS A 13 10.95 35.42 -18.66
CA LYS A 13 12.12 36.16 -18.20
C LYS A 13 13.16 35.11 -17.81
N ASN A 14 14.29 35.15 -18.52
CA ASN A 14 15.60 34.60 -18.16
C ASN A 14 15.84 33.14 -18.61
N GLU A 15 16.93 32.96 -19.37
CA GLU A 15 17.46 31.70 -19.92
C GLU A 15 17.89 30.69 -18.83
N ILE A 16 17.97 31.19 -17.58
CA ILE A 16 18.30 30.41 -16.38
C ILE A 16 17.17 29.51 -15.90
N ASP A 17 15.91 29.97 -16.01
CA ASP A 17 14.74 29.17 -15.64
C ASP A 17 14.47 28.01 -16.62
N TYR A 18 15.07 28.06 -17.82
CA TYR A 18 14.91 27.02 -18.83
C TYR A 18 15.77 25.77 -18.52
N TYR A 19 17.00 25.92 -18.03
CA TYR A 19 17.83 24.74 -17.75
C TYR A 19 17.45 24.00 -16.46
N GLU A 20 16.96 24.70 -15.43
CA GLU A 20 16.51 24.05 -14.20
C GLU A 20 15.24 23.24 -14.44
N THR A 21 14.28 23.77 -15.21
CA THR A 21 13.06 23.04 -15.59
C THR A 21 13.37 21.82 -16.45
N ASN A 22 14.34 21.90 -17.37
CA ASN A 22 14.75 20.77 -18.21
C ASN A 22 15.53 19.67 -17.47
N TYR A 23 16.26 20.01 -16.40
CA TYR A 23 16.93 19.00 -15.58
C TYR A 23 15.92 18.14 -14.83
N TRP A 24 14.96 18.76 -14.13
CA TRP A 24 13.87 18.05 -13.45
C TRP A 24 12.96 17.29 -14.43
N LEU A 25 12.69 17.83 -15.62
CA LEU A 25 11.94 17.12 -16.66
C LEU A 25 12.68 15.90 -17.20
N LYS A 26 14.00 15.98 -17.42
CA LYS A 26 14.80 14.82 -17.80
C LYS A 26 14.80 13.76 -16.71
N THR A 27 15.02 14.13 -15.45
CA THR A 27 14.94 13.20 -14.31
C THR A 27 13.55 12.57 -14.18
N TYR A 28 12.46 13.32 -14.40
CA TYR A 28 11.09 12.80 -14.36
C TYR A 28 10.75 11.88 -15.53
N LEU A 29 11.26 12.19 -16.73
CA LEU A 29 11.07 11.36 -17.92
C LEU A 29 11.90 10.07 -17.84
N GLU A 30 13.13 10.14 -17.34
CA GLU A 30 13.94 8.96 -17.01
C GLU A 30 13.22 8.08 -15.98
N TYR A 31 12.73 8.67 -14.88
CA TYR A 31 11.90 7.97 -13.88
C TYR A 31 10.68 7.30 -14.53
N LYS A 32 9.89 8.00 -15.35
CA LYS A 32 8.73 7.42 -16.04
C LYS A 32 9.07 6.32 -17.04
N HIS A 33 10.24 6.39 -17.67
CA HIS A 33 10.71 5.34 -18.58
C HIS A 33 11.17 4.10 -17.81
N THR A 34 11.78 4.25 -16.64
CA THR A 34 12.05 3.13 -15.73
C THR A 34 10.75 2.51 -15.22
N GLN A 35 9.71 3.32 -14.93
CA GLN A 35 8.42 2.86 -14.40
C GLN A 35 7.62 1.96 -15.35
N LYS A 36 7.87 1.99 -16.66
CA LYS A 36 7.25 1.02 -17.61
C LYS A 36 7.73 -0.42 -17.40
N GLY A 37 8.82 -0.63 -16.64
CA GLY A 37 9.29 -1.94 -16.20
C GLY A 37 8.99 -2.29 -14.73
N VAL A 38 8.51 -1.34 -13.92
CA VAL A 38 8.29 -1.53 -12.46
C VAL A 38 6.86 -2.04 -12.14
N SER A 39 6.02 -2.28 -13.17
CA SER A 39 4.74 -2.98 -13.00
C SER A 39 4.89 -4.41 -12.45
N PHE A 40 6.11 -4.95 -12.39
CA PHE A 40 6.42 -6.31 -11.91
C PHE A 40 7.20 -6.36 -10.59
N MET A 41 7.47 -5.22 -9.93
CA MET A 41 8.30 -5.17 -8.71
C MET A 41 7.62 -4.63 -7.45
N TYR A 42 6.30 -4.39 -7.47
CA TYR A 42 5.52 -4.32 -6.23
C TYR A 42 4.83 -5.66 -6.00
N GLN A 43 5.64 -6.69 -5.82
CA GLN A 43 5.19 -7.91 -5.21
C GLN A 43 4.85 -7.51 -3.77
N SER A 44 3.57 -7.53 -3.38
CA SER A 44 3.24 -7.55 -1.95
C SER A 44 4.15 -8.61 -1.33
N GLN A 45 4.71 -8.31 -0.16
CA GLN A 45 5.72 -9.15 0.52
C GLN A 45 5.22 -10.57 0.87
N GLU A 46 4.02 -10.91 0.39
CA GLU A 46 3.24 -12.10 0.61
C GLU A 46 3.40 -13.19 -0.45
N THR A 47 4.23 -13.05 -1.50
CA THR A 47 4.44 -14.20 -2.41
C THR A 47 5.57 -15.13 -2.00
N LEU A 48 6.46 -14.70 -1.09
CA LEU A 48 7.56 -15.52 -0.60
C LEU A 48 7.55 -15.55 0.93
N CYS A 49 7.77 -16.73 1.49
CA CYS A 49 7.92 -16.90 2.93
C CYS A 49 9.18 -16.15 3.41
N PRO A 50 9.09 -15.21 4.36
CA PRO A 50 10.24 -14.45 4.84
C PRO A 50 11.25 -15.30 5.61
N LYS A 51 10.82 -16.48 6.09
CA LYS A 51 11.67 -17.41 6.84
C LYS A 51 12.50 -18.34 5.95
N CYS A 52 11.96 -18.80 4.82
CA CYS A 52 12.61 -19.84 4.01
C CYS A 52 12.65 -19.58 2.50
N GLY A 53 12.11 -18.43 2.05
CA GLY A 53 12.07 -18.04 0.63
C GLY A 53 11.14 -18.86 -0.26
N SER A 54 10.34 -19.77 0.30
CA SER A 54 9.37 -20.57 -0.47
C SER A 54 8.18 -19.74 -0.93
N SER A 55 7.71 -19.96 -2.16
CA SER A 55 6.42 -19.45 -2.64
C SER A 55 5.24 -20.40 -2.36
N ASP A 56 5.49 -21.53 -1.72
CA ASP A 56 4.45 -22.50 -1.35
C ASP A 56 3.72 -22.02 -0.09
N LEU A 57 2.56 -21.41 -0.30
CA LEU A 57 1.74 -20.73 0.70
C LEU A 57 0.31 -21.28 0.68
N GLY A 58 -0.29 -21.36 1.86
CA GLY A 58 -1.67 -21.79 2.07
C GLY A 58 -2.43 -20.84 2.98
N LYS A 59 -3.76 -21.00 3.00
CA LYS A 59 -4.65 -20.29 3.92
C LYS A 59 -5.18 -21.24 4.98
N GLY A 60 -5.21 -20.77 6.23
CA GLY A 60 -5.77 -21.51 7.35
C GLY A 60 -6.60 -20.62 8.25
N LYS A 61 -7.45 -21.22 9.08
CA LYS A 61 -8.15 -20.51 10.15
C LYS A 61 -8.20 -21.37 11.40
N GLN A 62 -8.34 -20.72 12.55
CA GLN A 62 -8.66 -21.43 13.78
C GLN A 62 -10.14 -21.86 13.77
N ASN A 63 -10.44 -23.04 14.32
CA ASN A 63 -11.78 -23.60 14.42
C ASN A 63 -12.14 -23.87 15.90
N GLY A 64 -13.42 -24.13 16.19
CA GLY A 64 -13.91 -24.37 17.56
C GLY A 64 -14.09 -23.07 18.35
N TYR A 65 -13.67 -23.04 19.62
CA TYR A 65 -13.79 -21.88 20.51
C TYR A 65 -12.69 -20.80 20.30
N ALA A 66 -12.03 -20.80 19.14
CA ALA A 66 -10.90 -19.91 18.85
C ALA A 66 -11.31 -18.63 18.09
N ALA A 67 -12.60 -18.28 18.08
CA ALA A 67 -13.05 -16.99 17.57
C ALA A 67 -12.47 -15.86 18.45
N LEU A 68 -12.04 -14.77 17.81
CA LEU A 68 -11.56 -13.60 18.53
C LEU A 68 -12.78 -12.80 19.01
N HIS A 69 -12.87 -12.54 20.31
CA HIS A 69 -13.99 -11.79 20.91
C HIS A 69 -13.56 -10.39 21.35
N PRO A 70 -14.39 -9.35 21.11
CA PRO A 70 -14.13 -8.02 21.63
C PRO A 70 -14.26 -8.00 23.17
N VAL A 71 -13.36 -7.27 23.82
CA VAL A 71 -13.40 -7.07 25.28
C VAL A 71 -14.62 -6.21 25.64
N ASN A 72 -15.26 -6.52 26.78
CA ASN A 72 -16.40 -5.76 27.35
C ASN A 72 -17.60 -5.56 26.41
N LYS A 73 -17.79 -6.45 25.43
CA LYS A 73 -18.88 -6.36 24.46
C LYS A 73 -19.41 -7.75 24.11
N MET A 74 -20.73 -7.93 24.19
CA MET A 74 -21.37 -9.17 23.73
C MET A 74 -21.28 -9.27 22.20
N SER A 75 -20.72 -10.38 21.71
CA SER A 75 -20.48 -10.62 20.28
C SER A 75 -20.27 -12.12 20.01
N PHE A 76 -20.71 -12.58 18.85
CA PHE A 76 -20.36 -13.91 18.31
C PHE A 76 -18.88 -14.04 17.88
N GLY A 77 -18.04 -13.04 18.15
CA GLY A 77 -16.63 -13.02 17.79
C GLY A 77 -16.37 -12.88 16.29
N SER A 78 -15.12 -13.11 15.88
CA SER A 78 -14.68 -13.16 14.49
C SER A 78 -13.57 -14.18 14.31
N ASP A 79 -13.62 -14.93 13.21
CA ASP A 79 -12.51 -15.79 12.79
C ASP A 79 -11.25 -14.94 12.50
N VAL A 80 -10.09 -15.56 12.71
CA VAL A 80 -8.80 -15.11 12.22
C VAL A 80 -8.36 -16.03 11.09
N GLU A 81 -8.08 -15.46 9.92
CA GLU A 81 -7.52 -16.16 8.76
C GLU A 81 -6.03 -15.88 8.68
N TYR A 82 -5.25 -16.92 8.40
CA TYR A 82 -3.81 -16.88 8.34
C TYR A 82 -3.31 -17.22 6.96
N ILE A 83 -2.23 -16.55 6.53
CA ILE A 83 -1.39 -16.97 5.41
C ILE A 83 -0.20 -17.70 6.01
N ILE A 84 0.02 -18.94 5.57
CA ILE A 84 0.99 -19.85 6.16
C ILE A 84 1.88 -20.40 5.07
N CYS A 85 3.18 -20.47 5.30
CA CYS A 85 4.08 -21.22 4.43
C CYS A 85 3.91 -22.73 4.69
N THR A 86 3.43 -23.45 3.70
CA THR A 86 3.20 -24.91 3.77
C THR A 86 4.52 -25.69 3.78
N LYS A 87 5.61 -25.11 3.25
CA LYS A 87 6.95 -25.72 3.27
C LYS A 87 7.61 -25.74 4.66
N CYS A 88 7.49 -24.67 5.44
CA CYS A 88 8.23 -24.52 6.71
C CYS A 88 7.36 -24.24 7.94
N GLY A 89 6.04 -24.14 7.77
CA GLY A 89 5.08 -23.92 8.85
C GLY A 89 5.04 -22.49 9.41
N TYR A 90 5.79 -21.54 8.83
CA TYR A 90 5.78 -20.16 9.29
C TYR A 90 4.45 -19.48 8.96
N ILE A 91 3.79 -18.91 9.96
CA ILE A 91 2.64 -18.02 9.77
C ILE A 91 3.19 -16.67 9.32
N ILE A 92 2.86 -16.27 8.10
CA ILE A 92 3.33 -15.01 7.51
C ILE A 92 2.51 -13.86 8.10
N GLU A 93 1.17 -14.00 8.06
CA GLU A 93 0.23 -12.95 8.49
C GLU A 93 -1.06 -13.56 9.05
N GLY A 94 -1.79 -12.76 9.84
CA GLY A 94 -3.07 -13.11 10.44
C GLY A 94 -4.05 -11.95 10.40
N TYR A 95 -5.26 -12.20 9.89
CA TYR A 95 -6.29 -11.20 9.64
C TYR A 95 -7.60 -11.56 10.33
N VAL A 96 -8.11 -10.65 11.16
CA VAL A 96 -9.46 -10.75 11.70
C VAL A 96 -10.46 -10.50 10.55
N LYS A 97 -11.39 -11.42 10.29
CA LYS A 97 -12.36 -11.30 9.18
C LYS A 97 -13.35 -10.14 9.34
N LYS A 98 -13.72 -9.81 10.58
CA LYS A 98 -14.70 -8.77 10.95
C LYS A 98 -14.12 -7.79 11.98
N PRO A 99 -13.08 -7.01 11.61
CA PRO A 99 -12.36 -6.13 12.54
C PRO A 99 -13.24 -5.00 13.09
N GLU A 100 -14.31 -4.61 12.37
CA GLU A 100 -15.27 -3.61 12.80
C GLU A 100 -15.99 -3.96 14.11
N LYS A 101 -16.07 -5.25 14.47
CA LYS A 101 -16.66 -5.71 15.74
C LYS A 101 -15.89 -5.23 16.97
N PHE A 102 -14.59 -4.98 16.81
CA PHE A 102 -13.64 -4.58 17.85
C PHE A 102 -13.47 -3.07 17.95
N ARG A 103 -14.18 -2.28 17.13
CA ARG A 103 -14.17 -0.82 17.28
C ARG A 103 -14.68 -0.45 18.67
N GLY A 104 -13.88 0.36 19.35
CA GLY A 104 -14.24 0.96 20.62
C GLY A 104 -14.08 0.09 21.85
N THR A 105 -13.20 -0.92 21.80
CA THR A 105 -12.89 -1.78 22.94
C THR A 105 -11.70 -1.29 23.78
N MET A 106 -11.08 -0.16 23.43
CA MET A 106 -9.87 0.37 24.07
C MET A 106 -10.13 1.55 25.03
N TYR A 107 -11.40 1.92 25.26
CA TYR A 107 -11.81 3.03 26.12
C TYR A 107 -12.85 2.60 27.14
#